data_AF-A0A2E8XRY2-F1
#
_entry.id   AF-A0A2E8XRY2-F1
#
_cell.length_a   1.000
_cell.length_b   1.000
_cell.length_c   1.000
_cell.angle_alpha   90.00
_cell.angle_beta   90.00
_cell.angle_gamma   90.00
#
_symmetry.space_group_name_H-M   'P 1'
#
loop_
_entity.id
_entity.type
_entity.pdbx_description
1 polymer ?
#
loop_
_entity_poly.entity_id
_entity_poly.type
_entity_poly.pdbx_seq_one_letter_code
_entity_poly.pdbx_strand_id
1 'polypeptide(L)' 'TVHMGIPILVSRSGFTAWGVELAREANLTLIGRARGKRFMALAGQDRIVFDADAADGDEPANAVRKGAREDVA' A
#
# COMPACT_ATOMS: atom_id res chain seq x y z
N THR A 1 4.92 -13.35 14.13
CA THR A 1 5.48 -12.15 14.80
C THR A 1 6.34 -11.34 13.84
N VAL A 2 6.40 -10.02 14.04
CA VAL A 2 7.28 -9.07 13.34
C VAL A 2 8.49 -8.80 14.22
N HIS A 3 9.71 -8.97 13.68
CA HIS A 3 10.93 -9.03 14.52
C HIS A 3 11.93 -7.89 14.29
N MET A 4 11.86 -7.19 13.15
CA MET A 4 12.92 -6.27 12.74
C MET A 4 12.72 -4.82 13.21
N GLY A 5 11.67 -4.53 13.99
CA GLY A 5 11.40 -3.19 14.52
C GLY A 5 11.14 -2.12 13.46
N ILE A 6 10.92 -2.50 12.19
CA ILE A 6 10.64 -1.57 11.10
C ILE A 6 9.18 -1.12 11.22
N PRO A 7 8.89 0.18 11.43
CA PRO A 7 7.53 0.65 11.68
C PRO A 7 6.68 0.86 10.42
N ILE A 8 7.32 0.94 9.24
CA ILE A 8 6.66 1.22 7.95
C ILE A 8 7.22 0.28 6.88
N LEU A 9 6.33 -0.48 6.23
CA LEU A 9 6.66 -1.37 5.12
C LEU A 9 5.90 -0.96 3.86
N VAL A 10 6.62 -0.82 2.75
CA VAL A 10 6.05 -0.44 1.44
C VAL A 10 6.37 -1.51 0.40
N SER A 11 5.36 -1.95 -0.36
CA SER A 11 5.52 -2.89 -1.46
C SER A 11 4.83 -2.41 -2.73
N ARG A 12 5.47 -2.71 -3.87
CA ARG A 12 4.86 -2.53 -5.20
C ARG A 12 3.80 -3.58 -5.53
N SER A 13 3.86 -4.73 -4.85
CA SER A 13 2.90 -5.83 -5.00
C SER A 13 1.77 -5.73 -3.96
N GLY A 14 0.78 -6.61 -4.05
CA GLY A 14 -0.23 -6.79 -3.02
C GLY A 14 0.32 -7.49 -1.77
N PHE A 15 -0.57 -7.67 -0.78
CA PHE A 15 -0.33 -8.42 0.44
C PHE A 15 -1.50 -9.38 0.70
N THR A 16 -1.25 -10.43 1.47
CA THR A 16 -2.28 -11.36 1.93
C THR A 16 -3.05 -10.78 3.13
N ALA A 17 -4.28 -11.26 3.35
CA ALA A 17 -5.10 -10.85 4.50
C ALA A 17 -4.36 -11.05 5.84
N TRP A 18 -3.71 -12.21 6.03
CA TRP A 18 -2.90 -12.49 7.21
C TRP A 18 -1.75 -11.49 7.40
N GLY A 19 -1.08 -11.06 6.31
CA GLY A 19 -0.04 -10.04 6.39
C GLY A 19 -0.57 -8.68 6.85
N VAL A 20 -1.81 -8.34 6.48
CA VAL A 20 -2.49 -7.12 6.94
C VAL A 20 -2.89 -7.23 8.41
N GLU A 21 -3.42 -8.38 8.83
CA GLU A 21 -3.75 -8.66 10.25
C GLU A 21 -2.52 -8.53 11.14
N LEU A 22 -1.42 -9.19 10.75
CA LEU A 22 -0.17 -9.11 11.50
C LEU A 22 0.37 -7.67 11.59
N ALA A 23 0.24 -6.87 10.53
CA ALA A 23 0.65 -5.47 10.55
C ALA A 23 -0.19 -4.64 11.55
N ARG A 24 -1.49 -4.90 11.66
CA ARG A 24 -2.37 -4.22 12.62
C ARG A 24 -2.01 -4.59 14.05
N GLU A 25 -1.82 -5.88 14.35
CA GLU A 25 -1.40 -6.37 15.67
C GLU A 25 -0.05 -5.79 16.10
N ALA A 26 0.89 -5.67 15.15
CA ALA A 26 2.22 -5.13 15.40
C ALA A 26 2.29 -3.60 15.37
N ASN A 27 1.16 -2.89 15.18
CA ASN A 27 1.11 -1.43 15.00
C ASN A 27 2.09 -0.93 13.91
N LEU A 28 2.17 -1.66 12.80
CA LEU A 28 3.01 -1.38 11.65
C LEU A 28 2.19 -0.69 10.55
N THR A 29 2.76 0.33 9.92
CA THR A 29 2.17 0.93 8.72
C THR A 29 2.49 0.07 7.52
N LEU A 30 1.45 -0.45 6.86
CA LEU A 30 1.59 -1.34 5.70
C LEU A 30 1.02 -0.67 4.46
N ILE A 31 1.88 -0.47 3.45
CA ILE A 31 1.50 0.10 2.16
C ILE A 31 1.73 -0.94 1.07
N GLY A 32 0.66 -1.29 0.35
CA GLY A 32 0.70 -2.18 -0.81
C GLY A 32 0.42 -1.46 -2.12
N ARG A 33 0.69 -2.14 -3.23
CA ARG A 33 0.40 -1.67 -4.60
C ARG A 33 0.98 -0.28 -4.89
N ALA A 34 2.11 0.09 -4.26
CA ALA A 34 2.73 1.39 -4.42
C ALA A 34 3.33 1.54 -5.83
N ARG A 35 2.81 2.49 -6.61
CA ARG A 35 3.21 2.78 -8.00
C ARG A 35 3.02 4.27 -8.29
N GLY A 36 4.09 4.94 -8.72
CA GLY A 36 4.03 6.39 -8.99
C GLY A 36 3.55 7.16 -7.77
N LYS A 37 2.55 8.03 -7.97
CA LYS A 37 1.90 8.81 -6.91
C LYS A 37 0.72 8.10 -6.25
N ARG A 38 0.53 6.79 -6.49
CA ARG A 38 -0.62 6.01 -6.00
C ARG A 38 -0.15 4.85 -5.12
N PHE A 39 -0.90 4.56 -4.08
CA PHE A 39 -0.66 3.41 -3.21
C PHE A 39 -1.94 3.02 -2.47
N MET A 40 -1.91 1.89 -1.78
CA MET A 40 -2.98 1.44 -0.89
C MET A 40 -2.43 1.30 0.53
N ALA A 41 -2.94 2.10 1.47
CA ALA A 41 -2.63 1.96 2.88
C ALA A 41 -3.53 0.89 3.51
N LEU A 42 -2.92 -0.20 3.99
CA LEU A 42 -3.61 -1.39 4.52
C LEU A 42 -3.66 -1.40 6.07
N ALA A 43 -2.70 -0.73 6.72
CA ALA A 43 -2.62 -0.53 8.17
C ALA A 43 -1.79 0.72 8.50
N GLY A 44 -1.98 1.30 9.70
CA GLY A 44 -1.22 2.43 10.23
C GLY A 44 -1.38 3.74 9.46
N GLN A 45 -2.59 3.99 8.94
CA GLN A 45 -2.95 5.16 8.11
C GLN A 45 -2.81 6.48 8.87
N ASP A 46 -2.92 6.45 10.19
CA ASP A 46 -2.72 7.59 11.10
C ASP A 46 -1.33 8.21 10.99
N ARG A 47 -0.32 7.44 10.54
CA ARG A 47 1.05 7.94 10.32
C ARG A 47 1.26 8.60 8.96
N ILE A 48 0.24 8.61 8.08
CA ILE A 48 0.37 9.11 6.70
C ILE A 48 -0.14 10.55 6.64
N VAL A 49 0.74 11.46 6.25
CA VAL A 49 0.38 12.84 5.88
C VAL A 49 0.20 12.89 4.38
N PHE A 50 -0.98 13.28 3.91
CA PHE A 50 -1.27 13.46 2.48
C PHE A 50 -1.07 14.92 2.12
N ASP A 51 0.08 15.22 1.51
CA ASP A 51 0.51 16.56 1.10
C ASP A 51 0.43 16.82 -0.41
N ALA A 52 0.12 15.77 -1.19
CA ALA A 52 -0.09 15.89 -2.63
C ALA A 52 -1.50 16.41 -2.97
N ASP A 53 -1.59 17.33 -3.93
CA ASP A 53 -2.86 17.82 -4.46
C ASP A 53 -3.61 16.72 -5.25
N ALA A 54 -4.94 16.69 -5.16
CA ALA A 54 -5.74 15.68 -5.85
C ALA A 54 -5.61 15.75 -7.40
N ALA A 55 -5.22 16.91 -7.93
CA ALA A 55 -4.98 17.14 -9.36
C ALA A 55 -3.67 16.52 -9.86
N ASP A 56 -2.75 16.16 -8.97
CA ASP A 56 -1.42 15.67 -9.30
C ASP A 56 -1.37 14.19 -9.72
N GLY A 57 -2.51 13.48 -9.64
CA GLY A 57 -2.66 12.03 -9.77
C GLY A 57 -2.81 11.49 -11.19
N ASP A 58 -2.49 12.28 -12.22
CA ASP A 58 -2.70 11.93 -13.62
C ASP A 58 -1.61 10.96 -14.11
N GLU A 59 -1.86 9.66 -13.93
CA GLU A 59 -1.13 8.59 -14.61
C GLU A 59 -1.84 8.37 -15.95
N PRO A 60 -1.14 8.38 -17.09
CA PRO A 60 -1.78 8.41 -18.40
C PRO A 60 -2.68 7.18 -18.61
N ALA A 61 -3.83 7.39 -19.26
CA ALA A 61 -4.92 6.41 -19.40
C ALA A 61 -4.51 5.07 -20.05
N ASN A 62 -3.35 5.03 -20.71
CA ASN A 62 -2.77 3.85 -21.35
C ASN A 62 -1.91 2.99 -20.40
N ALA A 63 -1.71 3.38 -19.14
CA ALA A 63 -1.08 2.55 -18.11
C ALA A 63 -2.06 1.47 -17.58
N VAL A 64 -2.61 0.65 -18.47
CA VAL A 64 -3.45 -0.50 -18.08
C VAL A 64 -2.59 -1.49 -17.30
N ARG A 65 -2.97 -1.70 -16.04
CA ARG A 65 -2.22 -2.48 -15.04
C ARG A 65 -2.24 -3.97 -15.39
N LYS A 66 -1.07 -4.55 -15.71
CA LYS A 66 -0.89 -6.01 -15.87
C LYS A 66 -1.38 -6.81 -14.65
N GLY A 67 -1.30 -6.23 -13.44
CA GLY A 67 -1.73 -6.87 -12.18
C GLY A 67 -3.15 -6.56 -11.70
N ALA A 68 -3.93 -5.71 -12.38
CA ALA A 68 -5.32 -5.43 -11.94
C ALA A 68 -6.26 -6.64 -12.09
N ARG A 69 -5.84 -7.68 -12.82
CA ARG A 69 -6.59 -8.92 -13.02
C ARG A 69 -6.30 -10.01 -11.98
N GLU A 70 -5.23 -9.88 -11.20
CA GLU A 70 -4.78 -10.94 -10.28
C GLU A 70 -5.46 -10.85 -8.90
N ASP A 71 -6.17 -9.76 -8.61
CA ASP A 71 -6.75 -9.48 -7.29
C ASP A 71 -8.27 -9.78 -7.18
N VAL A 72 -8.90 -10.35 -8.22
CA VAL A 72 -10.34 -10.70 -8.25
C VAL A 72 -10.57 -12.18 -8.55
N ALA A 73 -9.71 -13.05 -7.99
CA ALA A 73 -9.85 -14.50 -8.04
C ALA A 73 -10.01 -15.06 -6.62
#